data_AF-A0A2V6HU39-F1
#
_entry.id   AF-A0A2V6HU39-F1
#
_cell.length_a   1.000
_cell.length_b   1.000
_cell.length_c   1.000
_cell.angle_alpha   90.00
_cell.angle_beta   90.00
_cell.angle_gamma   90.00
#
_symmetry.space_group_name_H-M   'P 1'
#
loop_
_entity.id
_entity.type
_entity.pdbx_description
1 polymer ?
#
loop_
_entity_poly.entity_id
_entity_poly.type
_entity_poly.pdbx_seq_one_letter_code
_entity_poly.pdbx_strand_id
1 'polypeptide(L)' 'AFDELLRISREAGIPAEVYHIKAAGEKNWGKIDNLLSRIEAAQKEGLNVRANMYTYTAAGTGLDA' A
#
# COMPACT_ATOMS: atom_id res chain seq x y z
N ALA A 1 0.78 7.99 5.03
CA ALA A 1 1.42 6.66 5.16
C ALA A 1 2.07 6.20 3.86
N PHE A 2 1.40 6.15 2.70
CA PHE A 2 2.07 5.67 1.46
C PHE A 2 3.28 6.54 1.04
N ASP A 3 3.16 7.88 1.10
CA ASP A 3 4.29 8.78 0.80
C ASP A 3 5.48 8.57 1.76
N GLU A 4 5.19 8.28 3.02
CA GLU A 4 6.19 8.00 4.03
C GLU A 4 6.92 6.68 3.74
N LEU A 5 6.21 5.63 3.36
CA LEU A 5 6.80 4.36 2.94
C LEU A 5 7.77 4.57 1.76
N LEU A 6 7.34 5.30 0.73
CA LEU A 6 8.18 5.61 -0.43
C LEU A 6 9.38 6.46 -0.04
N ARG A 7 9.20 7.45 0.83
CA ARG A 7 10.29 8.29 1.34
C ARG A 7 11.34 7.45 2.07
N ILE A 8 10.92 6.57 2.98
CA ILE A 8 11.83 5.67 3.72
C ILE A 8 12.57 4.75 2.75
N SER A 9 11.88 4.14 1.78
CA SER A 9 12.49 3.28 0.76
C SER A 9 13.55 4.01 -0.06
N ARG A 10 13.28 5.26 -0.49
CA ARG A 10 14.23 6.09 -1.23
C ARG A 10 15.44 6.49 -0.39
N GLU A 11 15.21 6.99 0.82
CA GLU A 11 16.27 7.47 1.70
C GLU A 11 17.18 6.32 2.17
N ALA A 12 16.61 5.15 2.47
CA ALA A 12 17.36 3.99 2.92
C ALA A 12 17.91 3.12 1.78
N GLY A 13 17.45 3.30 0.54
CA GLY A 13 17.86 2.48 -0.60
C GLY A 13 17.44 1.01 -0.51
N ILE A 14 16.32 0.72 0.17
CA ILE A 14 15.82 -0.65 0.40
C ILE A 14 14.46 -0.89 -0.27
N PRO A 15 14.13 -2.14 -0.62
CA PRO A 15 12.79 -2.48 -1.11
C PRO A 15 11.69 -2.17 -0.09
N ALA A 16 10.46 -1.96 -0.56
CA ALA A 16 9.29 -1.72 0.28
C ALA A 16 8.10 -2.61 -0.11
N GLU A 17 7.28 -2.94 0.88
CA GLU A 17 6.05 -3.72 0.72
C GLU A 17 4.87 -2.92 1.27
N VAL A 18 3.86 -2.66 0.43
CA VAL A 18 2.55 -2.19 0.87
C VAL A 18 1.73 -3.41 1.28
N TYR A 19 1.88 -3.79 2.54
CA TYR A 19 1.20 -4.96 3.08
C TYR A 19 -0.33 -4.75 3.09
N HIS A 20 -1.07 -5.80 2.72
CA HIS A 20 -2.53 -5.96 2.77
C HIS A 20 -3.36 -4.73 2.37
N ILE A 21 -3.18 -4.22 1.14
CA ILE A 21 -3.89 -3.03 0.67
C ILE A 21 -5.41 -3.21 0.78
N LYS A 22 -6.10 -2.14 1.20
CA LYS A 22 -7.56 -2.07 1.25
C LYS A 22 -8.04 -0.62 1.29
N ALA A 23 -9.17 -0.35 0.66
CA ALA A 23 -9.92 0.88 0.82
C ALA A 23 -11.02 0.67 1.88
N ALA A 24 -10.66 0.68 3.16
CA ALA A 24 -11.60 0.38 4.25
C ALA A 24 -12.64 1.51 4.44
N GLY A 25 -13.92 1.16 4.51
CA GLY A 25 -15.04 2.08 4.66
C GLY A 25 -15.51 2.70 3.33
N GLU A 26 -16.82 2.80 3.15
CA GLU A 26 -17.48 3.17 1.87
C GLU A 26 -16.95 4.48 1.27
N LYS A 27 -16.73 5.50 2.11
CA LYS A 27 -16.16 6.80 1.70
C LYS A 27 -14.78 6.70 1.05
N ASN A 28 -14.07 5.59 1.23
CA ASN A 28 -12.73 5.38 0.72
C ASN A 28 -12.67 4.49 -0.54
N TRP A 29 -13.76 3.82 -0.94
CA TRP A 29 -13.72 2.82 -2.02
C TRP A 29 -13.13 3.36 -3.33
N GLY A 30 -13.51 4.57 -3.73
CA GLY A 30 -12.97 5.23 -4.94
C GLY A 30 -11.49 5.63 -4.86
N LYS A 31 -10.80 5.44 -3.72
CA LYS A 31 -9.38 5.78 -3.56
C LYS A 31 -8.45 4.65 -4.02
N ILE A 32 -8.96 3.45 -4.25
CA ILE A 32 -8.10 2.29 -4.55
C ILE A 32 -7.34 2.48 -5.87
N ASP A 33 -8.00 3.02 -6.90
CA ASP A 33 -7.38 3.28 -8.20
C ASP A 33 -6.21 4.26 -8.08
N ASN A 34 -6.38 5.33 -7.28
CA ASN A 34 -5.30 6.28 -7.02
C ASN A 34 -4.09 5.62 -6.32
N LEU A 35 -4.33 4.75 -5.34
CA LEU A 35 -3.25 4.02 -4.67
C LEU A 35 -2.49 3.12 -5.65
N LEU A 36 -3.21 2.36 -6.48
CA LEU A 36 -2.62 1.45 -7.48
C LEU A 36 -1.79 2.22 -8.51
N SER A 37 -2.33 3.31 -9.08
CA SER A 37 -1.58 4.15 -10.03
C SER A 37 -0.30 4.73 -9.43
N ARG A 38 -0.31 5.07 -8.13
CA ARG A 38 0.89 5.58 -7.45
C ARG A 38 1.93 4.49 -7.18
N ILE A 39 1.51 3.26 -6.88
CA ILE A 39 2.42 2.10 -6.79
C ILE A 39 3.08 1.86 -8.15
N GLU A 40 2.31 1.83 -9.24
CA GLU A 40 2.84 1.66 -10.59
C GLU A 40 3.79 2.79 -11.00
N ALA A 41 3.48 4.04 -10.64
CA ALA A 41 4.36 5.18 -10.90
C ALA A 41 5.71 5.02 -10.18
N ALA A 42 5.70 4.67 -8.88
CA ALA A 42 6.92 4.42 -8.13
C ALA A 42 7.75 3.27 -8.72
N GLN A 43 7.10 2.20 -9.19
CA GLN A 43 7.78 1.10 -9.90
C GLN A 43 8.42 1.58 -11.22
N LYS A 44 7.73 2.42 -11.99
CA LYS A 44 8.27 3.04 -13.22
C LYS A 44 9.45 3.98 -12.96
N GLU A 45 9.48 4.62 -11.80
CA GLU A 45 10.62 5.43 -11.33
C GLU A 45 11.81 4.57 -10.86
N GLY A 46 11.68 3.24 -10.86
CA GLY A 46 12.74 2.30 -10.48
C GLY A 46 12.78 1.93 -9.00
N LEU A 47 11.80 2.35 -8.18
CA LEU A 47 11.70 1.88 -6.81
C LEU A 47 11.25 0.41 -6.80
N ASN A 48 11.95 -0.42 -6.03
CA ASN A 48 11.53 -1.80 -5.75
C ASN A 48 10.41 -1.82 -4.68
N VAL A 49 9.21 -1.38 -5.07
CA VAL A 49 8.01 -1.43 -4.25
C VAL A 49 7.07 -2.53 -4.72
N ARG A 50 6.55 -3.30 -3.78
CA ARG A 50 5.59 -4.39 -3.99
C ARG A 50 4.36 -4.15 -3.11
N ALA A 51 3.28 -4.86 -3.40
CA ALA A 51 2.04 -4.77 -2.64
C ALA A 51 1.32 -6.12 -2.69
N ASN A 52 0.55 -6.40 -1.65
CA ASN A 52 -0.27 -7.59 -1.58
C ASN A 52 -1.68 -7.30 -1.05
N MET A 53 -2.58 -8.25 -1.28
CA MET A 53 -3.92 -8.27 -0.73
C MET A 53 -4.37 -9.71 -0.49
N TYR A 54 -5.38 -9.88 0.36
CA TYR A 54 -6.13 -11.12 0.50
C TYR A 54 -7.46 -11.00 -0.27
N THR A 55 -8.03 -12.12 -0.69
CA THR A 55 -9.24 -12.16 -1.56
C THR A 55 -10.55 -12.14 -0.76
N TYR A 56 -10.63 -11.30 0.27
CA TYR A 56 -11.78 -11.14 1.15
C TYR A 56 -12.08 -9.67 1.40
N THR A 57 -13.34 -9.33 1.66
CA THR A 57 -13.79 -7.94 1.91
C THR A 57 -13.66 -7.51 3.37
N ALA A 58 -13.48 -8.46 4.29
CA ALA A 58 -13.32 -8.20 5.73
C ALA A 58 -11.84 -8.22 6.14
N ALA A 59 -11.48 -7.38 7.11
CA ALA A 59 -10.16 -7.37 7.74
C ALA A 59 -10.21 -8.01 9.14
N GLY A 60 -9.07 -8.49 9.62
CA GLY A 60 -8.89 -8.98 10.99
C GLY A 60 -7.44 -8.78 11.44
N THR A 61 -7.24 -8.41 12.70
CA THR A 61 -5.90 -8.15 13.28
C THR A 61 -5.59 -9.02 14.50
N GLY A 62 -6.55 -9.79 15.02
CA GLY A 62 -6.36 -10.65 16.20
C GLY A 62 -5.98 -9.93 17.50
N LEU A 63 -5.96 -8.60 17.52
CA LEU A 63 -5.77 -7.80 18.72
C LEU A 63 -7.01 -7.92 19.59
N ASP A 64 -6.81 -8.39 20.82
CA ASP A 64 -7.80 -8.43 21.88
C ASP A 64 -7.39 -7.41 22.97
N ALA A 65 -8.32 -7.08 23.87
CA ALA A 65 -8.13 -6.07 24.92
C ALA A 65 -7.41 -6.60 26.17
#